data_AF-U7V9C8-F1
#
_entry.id   AF-U7V9C8-F1
#
_cell.length_a   1.000
_cell.length_b   1.000
_cell.length_c   1.000
_cell.angle_alpha   90.00
_cell.angle_beta   90.00
_cell.angle_gamma   90.00
#
_symmetry.space_group_name_H-M   'P 1'
#
loop_
_entity.id
_entity.type
_entity.pdbx_description
1 polymer ?
#
loop_
_entity_poly.entity_id
_entity_poly.type
_entity_poly.pdbx_seq_one_letter_code
_entity_poly.pdbx_strand_id
1 'polypeptide(L)'
;MKYYLHRAVAIKPKGTKKFKMSEYTIQEFDSFKKALEVYKRDFLLEGDTEQRGFAIEKKIAMRITTTKKKIRARLYKPPLRTYEVLALNPPTNKYRCCREYLETDPEYGLAQEIFLILETNYQKACDEFLYEMKKYEDKRNSFYIEIEEDK
;
A
#
# COMPACT_ATOMS: atom_id res chain seq x y z
N MET A 1 -12.08 12.36 -13.17
CA MET A 1 -11.96 11.92 -11.77
C MET A 1 -10.53 12.17 -11.34
N LYS A 2 -10.30 12.56 -10.09
CA LYS A 2 -8.95 12.80 -9.56
C LYS A 2 -8.55 11.64 -8.67
N TYR A 3 -7.26 11.36 -8.65
CA TYR A 3 -6.65 10.34 -7.79
C TYR A 3 -5.67 11.01 -6.85
N TYR A 4 -5.63 10.55 -5.61
CA TYR A 4 -4.77 11.10 -4.56
C TYR A 4 -3.88 10.00 -4.01
N LEU A 5 -2.57 10.13 -4.20
CA LEU A 5 -1.60 9.24 -3.57
C LEU A 5 -1.26 9.77 -2.19
N HIS A 6 -1.73 9.08 -1.16
CA HIS A 6 -1.34 9.30 0.21
C HIS A 6 -0.04 8.55 0.47
N ARG A 7 0.97 9.24 0.98
CA ARG A 7 2.26 8.65 1.33
C ARG A 7 2.67 9.12 2.72
N ALA A 8 2.87 8.15 3.61
CA ALA A 8 3.35 8.35 4.96
C ALA A 8 4.74 7.75 5.08
N VAL A 9 5.69 8.48 5.67
CA VAL A 9 7.03 7.98 5.93
C VAL A 9 7.37 8.12 7.40
N ALA A 10 7.95 7.06 7.94
CA ALA A 10 8.61 7.07 9.23
C ALA A 10 10.08 6.74 9.04
N ILE A 11 10.94 7.45 9.75
CA ILE A 11 12.38 7.19 9.75
C ILE A 11 12.81 6.78 11.15
N LYS A 12 13.93 6.06 11.24
CA LYS A 12 14.59 5.75 12.51
C LYS A 12 15.77 6.72 12.69
N PRO A 13 15.64 7.77 13.52
CA PRO A 13 16.73 8.71 13.74
C PRO A 13 17.99 8.00 14.25
N LYS A 14 19.16 8.47 13.81
CA LYS A 14 20.46 7.94 14.23
C LYS A 14 20.55 7.90 15.77
N GLY A 15 20.99 6.76 16.31
CA GLY A 15 21.11 6.54 17.75
C GLY A 15 19.81 6.19 18.48
N THR A 16 18.67 6.08 17.77
CA THR A 16 17.40 5.68 18.38
C THR A 16 16.99 4.26 17.99
N LYS A 17 16.28 3.57 18.88
CA LYS A 17 15.72 2.23 18.61
C LYS A 17 14.33 2.26 17.95
N LYS A 18 13.65 3.41 17.93
CA LYS A 18 12.24 3.55 17.54
C LYS A 18 12.08 4.39 16.29
N PHE A 19 11.08 4.06 15.47
CA PHE A 19 10.69 4.90 14.34
C PHE A 19 9.95 6.15 14.81
N LYS A 20 10.06 7.24 14.05
CA LYS A 20 9.26 8.45 14.21
C LYS A 20 8.64 8.82 12.88
N MET A 21 7.40 9.32 12.92
CA MET A 21 6.76 9.90 11.74
C MET A 21 7.62 11.06 11.23
N SER A 22 8.00 10.99 9.96
CA SER A 22 8.83 11.98 9.28
C SER A 22 8.00 12.88 8.40
N GLU A 23 7.15 12.29 7.55
CA GLU A 23 6.39 13.05 6.56
C GLU A 23 5.04 12.39 6.25
N TYR A 24 4.10 13.23 5.81
CA TYR A 24 2.84 12.79 5.22
C TYR A 24 2.51 13.71 4.04
N THR A 25 2.37 13.16 2.85
CA THR A 25 2.07 13.90 1.62
C THR A 25 0.83 13.36 0.93
N ILE A 26 0.11 14.24 0.23
CA ILE A 26 -0.98 13.90 -0.68
C ILE A 26 -0.62 14.49 -2.04
N GLN A 27 -0.43 13.65 -3.05
CA GLN A 27 -0.17 14.08 -4.43
C GLN A 27 -1.42 13.82 -5.28
N GLU A 28 -1.81 14.80 -6.09
CA GLU A 28 -3.00 14.72 -6.96
C GLU A 28 -2.61 14.32 -8.38
N PHE A 29 -3.41 13.46 -9.00
CA PHE A 29 -3.21 12.96 -10.36
C PHE A 29 -4.54 12.94 -11.13
N ASP A 30 -4.44 13.10 -12.45
CA ASP A 30 -5.60 13.08 -13.35
C ASP A 30 -6.02 11.68 -13.81
N SER A 31 -5.20 10.65 -13.54
CA SER A 31 -5.50 9.27 -13.90
C SER A 31 -4.88 8.28 -12.91
N PHE A 32 -5.47 7.09 -12.82
CA PHE A 32 -4.95 6.02 -11.97
C PHE A 32 -3.53 5.62 -12.40
N LYS A 33 -3.30 5.48 -13.71
CA LYS A 33 -1.99 5.14 -14.27
C LYS A 33 -0.86 6.06 -13.78
N LYS A 34 -1.07 7.38 -13.78
CA LYS A 34 -0.06 8.34 -13.29
C LYS A 34 0.20 8.19 -11.79
N ALA A 35 -0.86 7.98 -11.00
CA ALA A 35 -0.70 7.72 -9.58
C ALA A 35 0.04 6.40 -9.32
N LEU A 36 -0.26 5.36 -10.11
CA LEU A 36 0.38 4.04 -10.05
C LEU A 36 1.88 4.11 -10.40
N GLU A 37 2.26 4.89 -11.40
CA GLU A 37 3.67 5.11 -11.78
C GLU A 37 4.51 5.69 -10.63
N VAL A 38 3.93 6.57 -9.81
CA VAL A 38 4.59 7.10 -8.62
C VAL A 38 4.56 6.07 -7.49
N TYR A 39 3.43 5.42 -7.25
CA TYR A 39 3.27 4.36 -6.24
C TYR A 39 4.32 3.25 -6.40
N LYS A 40 4.57 2.82 -7.65
CA LYS A 40 5.53 1.76 -7.98
C LYS A 40 6.98 2.05 -7.59
N ARG A 41 7.36 3.31 -7.39
CA ARG A 41 8.74 3.69 -7.06
C ARG A 41 9.13 3.30 -5.63
N ASP A 42 8.17 3.34 -4.71
CA ASP A 42 8.36 2.96 -3.31
C ASP A 42 7.74 1.57 -3.00
N PHE A 43 6.97 0.99 -3.93
CA PHE A 43 6.32 -0.31 -3.78
C PHE A 43 6.53 -1.16 -5.03
N LEU A 44 7.38 -2.19 -4.93
CA LEU A 44 7.71 -3.08 -6.04
C LEU A 44 6.47 -3.88 -6.46
N LEU A 45 6.09 -3.77 -7.74
CA LEU A 45 5.06 -4.60 -8.38
C LEU A 45 5.65 -5.61 -9.36
N GLU A 46 6.90 -5.42 -9.79
CA GLU A 46 7.62 -6.28 -10.73
C GLU A 46 8.81 -6.92 -9.99
N GLY A 47 8.91 -8.25 -10.01
CA GLY A 47 10.12 -8.97 -9.59
C GLY A 47 10.53 -8.76 -8.13
N ASP A 48 9.72 -9.22 -7.19
CA ASP A 48 10.05 -9.32 -5.75
C ASP A 48 11.08 -10.46 -5.49
N THR A 49 12.23 -10.42 -6.18
CA THR A 49 13.40 -11.29 -5.90
C THR A 49 14.30 -10.74 -4.81
N GLU A 50 14.21 -9.44 -4.55
CA GLU A 50 14.79 -8.89 -3.33
C GLU A 50 13.69 -8.96 -2.27
N GLN A 51 13.87 -9.88 -1.32
CA GLN A 51 13.23 -9.83 0.00
C GLN A 51 13.00 -8.37 0.34
N ARG A 52 11.78 -7.99 0.74
CA ARG A 52 11.52 -6.70 1.37
C ARG A 52 12.73 -6.39 2.24
N GLY A 53 13.61 -5.51 1.75
CA GLY A 53 14.69 -5.03 2.57
C GLY A 53 13.93 -4.39 3.71
N PHE A 54 13.87 -5.05 4.86
CA PHE A 54 13.25 -4.50 6.05
C PHE A 54 14.06 -3.26 6.32
N ALA A 55 13.65 -2.14 5.73
CA ALA A 55 14.51 -0.99 5.62
C ALA A 55 14.73 -0.54 7.04
N ILE A 56 15.97 -0.75 7.50
CA ILE A 56 16.34 -0.67 8.92
C ILE A 56 16.08 0.76 9.44
N GLU A 57 16.03 1.72 8.51
CA GLU A 57 15.99 3.15 8.76
C GLU A 57 14.74 3.86 8.26
N LYS A 58 13.94 3.25 7.36
CA LYS A 58 12.79 3.92 6.73
C LYS A 58 11.60 2.97 6.55
N LYS A 59 10.40 3.42 6.90
CA LYS A 59 9.13 2.74 6.66
C LYS A 59 8.22 3.65 5.85
N ILE A 60 7.56 3.08 4.85
CA ILE A 60 6.67 3.80 3.95
C ILE A 60 5.34 3.07 3.93
N ALA A 61 4.25 3.83 4.04
CA ALA A 61 2.90 3.31 3.81
C ALA A 61 2.21 4.22 2.79
N MET A 62 1.58 3.61 1.79
CA MET A 62 0.93 4.32 0.70
C MET A 62 -0.48 3.80 0.45
N ARG A 63 -1.34 4.66 -0.09
CA ARG A 63 -2.67 4.30 -0.60
C ARG A 63 -3.12 5.33 -1.62
N ILE A 64 -3.64 4.86 -2.75
CA ILE A 64 -4.31 5.70 -3.73
C ILE A 64 -5.78 5.81 -3.32
N THR A 65 -6.37 7.00 -3.44
CA THR A 65 -7.81 7.20 -3.22
C THR A 65 -8.41 8.09 -4.29
N THR A 66 -9.74 8.18 -4.33
CA THR A 66 -10.47 9.21 -5.09
C THR A 66 -10.92 10.39 -4.22
N THR A 67 -10.40 10.49 -2.98
CA THR A 67 -10.72 11.56 -2.03
C THR A 67 -9.46 12.24 -1.48
N LYS A 68 -9.45 13.57 -1.43
CA LYS A 68 -8.31 14.32 -0.87
C LYS A 68 -8.22 14.24 0.66
N LYS A 69 -9.18 13.61 1.33
CA LYS A 69 -9.27 13.57 2.79
C LYS A 69 -8.03 12.89 3.39
N LYS A 70 -7.37 13.58 4.32
CA LYS A 70 -6.19 13.06 5.01
C LYS A 70 -6.51 11.73 5.71
N ILE A 71 -5.72 10.71 5.39
CA ILE A 71 -5.72 9.41 6.06
C ILE A 71 -4.72 9.45 7.21
N ARG A 72 -5.13 8.99 8.39
CA ARG A 72 -4.24 8.91 9.54
C ARG A 72 -3.23 7.77 9.35
N ALA A 73 -1.97 8.06 9.61
CA ALA A 73 -0.90 7.07 9.68
C ALA A 73 -0.51 6.81 11.13
N ARG A 74 -0.19 5.56 11.47
CA ARG A 74 0.22 5.16 12.82
C ARG A 74 1.37 4.15 12.75
N LEU A 75 2.38 4.40 13.58
CA LEU A 75 3.36 3.39 13.95
C LEU A 75 2.78 2.51 15.07
N TYR A 76 2.87 1.20 14.89
CA TYR A 76 2.52 0.26 15.95
C TYR A 76 3.40 -0.99 15.86
N LYS A 77 3.53 -1.71 16.98
CA LYS A 77 4.23 -2.99 17.03
C LYS A 77 3.19 -4.11 17.11
N PRO A 78 3.02 -4.94 16.07
CA PRO A 78 2.07 -6.06 16.10
C PRO A 78 2.42 -7.05 17.22
N PRO A 79 1.42 -7.70 17.87
CA PRO A 79 1.64 -8.58 19.03
C PRO A 79 2.62 -9.75 18.80
N LEU A 80 2.84 -10.14 17.54
CA LEU A 80 3.69 -11.27 17.14
C LEU A 80 4.94 -10.84 16.36
N ARG A 81 5.15 -9.54 16.10
CA ARG A 81 6.30 -9.06 15.32
C ARG A 81 7.31 -8.35 16.23
N THR A 82 8.59 -8.62 16.00
CA THR A 82 9.69 -7.99 16.75
C THR A 82 9.92 -6.53 16.36
N TYR A 83 9.35 -6.08 15.23
CA TYR A 83 9.52 -4.76 14.64
C TYR A 83 8.22 -3.94 14.59
N GLU A 84 8.36 -2.60 14.60
CA GLU A 84 7.25 -1.68 14.34
C GLU A 84 6.85 -1.72 12.87
N VAL A 85 5.58 -1.47 12.56
CA VAL A 85 5.08 -1.26 11.20
C VAL A 85 4.43 0.12 11.11
N LEU A 86 4.49 0.71 9.92
CA LEU A 86 3.76 1.93 9.60
C LEU A 86 2.50 1.51 8.83
N ALA A 87 1.33 1.86 9.33
CA ALA A 87 0.07 1.60 8.65
C ALA A 87 -0.75 2.87 8.51
N LEU A 88 -1.53 2.91 7.43
CA LEU A 88 -2.63 3.83 7.27
C LEU A 88 -3.87 3.22 7.95
N ASN A 89 -4.72 4.06 8.52
CA ASN A 89 -5.99 3.61 9.10
C ASN A 89 -6.80 2.79 8.08
N PRO A 90 -7.72 1.91 8.55
CA PRO A 90 -8.56 1.12 7.66
C PRO A 90 -9.26 1.97 6.59
N PRO A 91 -9.46 1.43 5.38
CA PRO A 91 -10.24 2.10 4.36
C PRO A 91 -11.67 2.38 4.83
N THR A 92 -12.29 3.41 4.27
CA THR A 92 -13.70 3.78 4.55
C THR A 92 -14.57 3.78 3.30
N ASN A 93 -13.96 3.55 2.15
CA ASN A 93 -14.64 3.56 0.87
C ASN A 93 -15.15 2.16 0.51
N LYS A 94 -16.28 2.11 -0.22
CA LYS A 94 -17.00 0.89 -0.60
C LYS A 94 -16.10 -0.11 -1.34
N TYR A 95 -15.32 0.36 -2.30
CA TYR A 95 -14.47 -0.49 -3.13
C TYR A 95 -13.03 -0.40 -2.66
N ARG A 96 -12.44 -1.58 -2.45
CA ARG A 96 -11.06 -1.78 -2.01
C ARG A 96 -10.35 -2.62 -3.07
N CYS A 97 -9.48 -1.96 -3.83
CA CYS A 97 -8.72 -2.58 -4.89
C CYS A 97 -7.39 -3.10 -4.32
N CYS A 98 -7.26 -4.42 -4.28
CA CYS A 98 -6.24 -5.13 -3.55
C CYS A 98 -5.29 -5.89 -4.50
N ARG A 99 -4.04 -6.05 -4.05
CA ARG A 99 -3.07 -7.02 -4.57
C ARG A 99 -2.95 -8.12 -3.54
N GLU A 100 -3.12 -9.35 -3.97
CA GLU A 100 -2.66 -10.52 -3.23
C GLU A 100 -1.31 -10.93 -3.79
N TYR A 101 -0.35 -11.09 -2.88
CA TYR A 101 1.02 -11.45 -3.22
C TYR A 101 1.47 -12.66 -2.42
N LEU A 102 1.96 -13.69 -3.11
CA LEU A 102 2.64 -14.82 -2.49
C LEU A 102 4.10 -14.45 -2.20
N GLU A 103 4.32 -13.86 -1.03
CA GLU A 103 5.61 -13.43 -0.53
C GLU A 103 6.42 -14.63 -0.01
N THR A 104 7.71 -14.67 -0.33
CA THR A 104 8.63 -15.61 0.34
C THR A 104 9.14 -14.96 1.62
N ASP A 105 8.51 -15.31 2.74
CA ASP A 105 8.88 -14.88 4.08
C ASP A 105 10.07 -15.71 4.61
N PRO A 106 11.14 -15.08 5.11
CA PRO A 106 12.32 -15.79 5.62
C PRO A 106 12.06 -16.68 6.85
N GLU A 107 11.03 -16.38 7.64
CA GLU A 107 10.69 -17.07 8.89
C GLU A 107 9.60 -18.14 8.69
N TYR A 108 8.71 -17.94 7.72
CA TYR A 108 7.52 -18.79 7.52
C TYR A 108 7.39 -19.46 6.13
N GLY A 109 8.29 -19.20 5.19
CA GLY A 109 8.21 -19.76 3.83
C GLY A 109 7.27 -18.95 2.92
N LEU A 110 6.45 -19.60 2.09
CA LEU A 110 5.49 -18.87 1.24
C LEU A 110 4.32 -18.38 2.10
N ALA A 111 4.19 -17.07 2.23
CA ALA A 111 3.13 -16.38 2.95
C ALA A 111 2.30 -15.52 1.98
N GLN A 112 0.99 -15.58 2.11
CA GLN A 112 0.07 -14.74 1.36
C GLN A 112 -0.08 -13.40 2.09
N GLU A 113 0.24 -12.31 1.41
CA GLU A 113 0.12 -10.94 1.92
C GLU A 113 -0.85 -10.15 1.03
N ILE A 114 -1.74 -9.38 1.66
CA ILE A 114 -2.76 -8.58 0.98
C ILE A 114 -2.44 -7.10 1.12
N PHE A 115 -2.36 -6.40 -0.01
CA PHE A 115 -2.08 -4.98 -0.08
C PHE A 115 -3.25 -4.21 -0.67
N LEU A 116 -3.77 -3.26 0.11
CA LEU A 116 -4.72 -2.28 -0.40
C LEU A 116 -3.98 -1.20 -1.20
N ILE A 117 -4.20 -1.17 -2.52
CA ILE A 117 -3.57 -0.20 -3.42
C ILE A 117 -4.46 1.02 -3.61
N LEU A 118 -5.75 0.81 -3.91
CA LEU A 118 -6.72 1.87 -4.18
C LEU A 118 -7.98 1.67 -3.33
N GLU A 119 -8.49 2.74 -2.71
CA GLU A 119 -9.84 2.77 -2.13
C GLU A 119 -10.70 3.85 -2.80
N THR A 120 -11.96 3.54 -3.11
CA THR A 120 -12.81 4.42 -3.91
C THR A 120 -14.31 4.10 -3.74
N ASN A 121 -15.17 5.08 -4.00
CA ASN A 121 -16.64 4.84 -4.11
C ASN A 121 -17.09 4.76 -5.58
N TYR A 122 -16.18 4.83 -6.54
CA TYR A 122 -16.49 4.90 -7.96
C TYR A 122 -16.10 3.62 -8.68
N GLN A 123 -17.09 2.90 -9.23
CA GLN A 123 -16.87 1.68 -10.02
C GLN A 123 -15.88 1.90 -11.17
N LYS A 124 -15.98 3.05 -11.86
CA LYS A 124 -15.06 3.41 -12.94
C LYS A 124 -13.59 3.41 -12.52
N ALA A 125 -13.29 3.79 -11.27
CA ALA A 125 -11.92 3.74 -10.75
C ALA A 125 -11.43 2.31 -10.57
N CYS A 126 -12.33 1.40 -10.19
CA CYS A 126 -12.06 -0.03 -10.08
C CYS A 126 -11.77 -0.65 -11.46
N ASP A 127 -12.52 -0.23 -12.48
CA ASP A 127 -12.30 -0.71 -13.86
C ASP A 127 -10.93 -0.21 -14.39
N GLU A 128 -10.58 1.05 -14.14
CA GLU A 128 -9.25 1.60 -14.44
C GLU A 128 -8.13 0.86 -13.68
N PHE A 129 -8.37 0.52 -12.41
CA PHE A 129 -7.46 -0.29 -11.62
C PHE A 129 -7.23 -1.67 -12.25
N LEU A 130 -8.28 -2.45 -12.48
CA LEU A 130 -8.13 -3.80 -13.04
C LEU A 130 -7.45 -3.77 -14.41
N TYR A 131 -7.80 -2.80 -15.26
CA TYR A 131 -7.17 -2.63 -16.57
C TYR A 131 -5.67 -2.39 -16.45
N GLU A 132 -5.24 -1.47 -15.58
CA GLU A 132 -3.81 -1.16 -15.40
C GLU A 132 -3.05 -2.25 -14.64
N MET A 133 -3.70 -2.98 -13.73
CA MET A 133 -3.00 -3.98 -12.91
C MET A 133 -2.82 -5.32 -13.62
N LYS A 134 -3.69 -5.67 -14.57
CA LYS A 134 -3.67 -6.95 -15.31
C LYS A 134 -2.31 -7.30 -15.94
N LYS A 135 -1.57 -6.31 -16.43
CA LYS A 135 -0.22 -6.51 -17.00
C LYS A 135 0.83 -7.01 -15.99
N TYR A 136 0.53 -6.93 -14.70
CA TYR A 136 1.40 -7.36 -13.61
C TYR A 136 0.93 -8.68 -12.97
N GLU A 137 -0.13 -9.32 -13.50
CA GLU A 137 -0.58 -10.62 -13.00
C GLU A 137 0.40 -11.73 -13.38
N ASP A 138 0.74 -12.56 -12.40
CA ASP A 138 1.60 -13.72 -12.58
C ASP A 138 1.26 -14.81 -11.53
N LYS A 139 2.12 -15.82 -11.38
CA LYS A 139 1.91 -16.92 -10.43
C LYS A 139 1.94 -16.50 -8.95
N ARG A 140 2.48 -15.33 -8.64
CA ARG A 140 2.61 -14.77 -7.29
C ARG A 140 1.73 -13.53 -7.09
N ASN A 141 1.30 -12.87 -8.17
CA ASN A 141 0.56 -11.61 -8.15
C ASN A 141 -0.84 -11.78 -8.72
N SER A 142 -1.85 -11.53 -7.91
CA SER A 142 -3.24 -11.39 -8.35
C SER A 142 -3.85 -10.10 -7.84
N PHE A 143 -4.80 -9.55 -8.59
CA PHE A 143 -5.48 -8.30 -8.24
C PHE A 143 -6.98 -8.48 -8.24
N TYR A 144 -7.64 -7.92 -7.23
CA TYR A 144 -9.07 -8.09 -7.04
C TYR A 144 -9.70 -6.86 -6.38
N ILE A 145 -11.03 -6.82 -6.38
CA ILE A 145 -11.80 -5.79 -5.71
C ILE A 145 -12.58 -6.44 -4.57
N GLU A 146 -12.29 -6.04 -3.35
CA GLU A 146 -13.16 -6.31 -2.20
C GLU A 146 -14.23 -5.22 -2.13
N ILE A 147 -15.48 -5.63 -1.94
CA ILE A 147 -16.62 -4.74 -1.76
C ILE A 147 -17.00 -4.81 -0.29
N GLU A 148 -16.92 -3.68 0.40
CA GLU A 148 -17.48 -3.57 1.75
C GLU A 148 -19.01 -3.52 1.63
N GLU A 149 -19.67 -4.58 2.12
CA GLU A 149 -21.12 -4.59 2.28
C GLU A 149 -21.47 -3.72 3.51
N ASP A 150 -22.42 -2.81 3.35
CA ASP A 150 -22.92 -1.98 4.45
C ASP A 150 -23.39 -2.89 5.59
N LYS A 151 -22.70 -2.85 6.74
CA LYS A 151 -23.07 -3.56 7.97
C LYS A 151 -24.22 -2.87 8.69
#